data_AF-A0A7J8NIU7-F1
#
_entry.id   AF-A0A7J8NIU7-F1
#
_cell.length_a   1.000
_cell.length_b   1.000
_cell.length_c   1.000
_cell.angle_alpha   90.00
_cell.angle_beta   90.00
_cell.angle_gamma   90.00
#
_symmetry.space_group_name_H-M   'P 1'
#
loop_
_entity.id
_entity.type
_entity.pdbx_description
1 polymer ?
#
loop_
_entity_poly.entity_id
_entity_poly.type
_entity_poly.pdbx_seq_one_letter_code
_entity_poly.pdbx_strand_id
1 'polypeptide(L)'
;MASTTATTECTITNGAGQDLVLALSNYETAAERINNRETATFTQTMPAIYLNGALVYEVGHSLRWIIFWTTDNQVSTKMFQINDPIDWGQVANNLRHGHRSEDRITDTAGTEYSAWASIEGQVLTANIHASPVPN
;
A
#
# COMPACT_ATOMS: atom_id res chain seq x y z
N MET A 1 -15.39 28.53 9.70
CA MET A 1 -14.65 27.97 8.56
C MET A 1 -15.00 26.50 8.47
N ALA A 2 -15.59 26.03 7.38
CA ALA A 2 -15.86 24.61 7.20
C ALA A 2 -14.52 23.88 7.06
N SER A 3 -14.23 22.97 7.99
CA SER A 3 -13.09 22.07 7.86
C SER A 3 -13.42 21.07 6.76
N THR A 4 -12.96 21.32 5.54
CA THR A 4 -13.14 20.41 4.40
C THR A 4 -12.22 19.21 4.56
N THR A 5 -12.73 18.11 5.09
CA THR A 5 -12.04 16.80 5.09
C THR A 5 -11.86 16.31 3.66
N ALA A 6 -10.71 15.69 3.37
CA ALA A 6 -10.52 14.92 2.13
C ALA A 6 -10.83 13.45 2.41
N THR A 7 -11.39 12.76 1.42
CA THR A 7 -11.69 11.33 1.52
C THR A 7 -10.97 10.59 0.41
N THR A 8 -10.28 9.50 0.75
CA THR A 8 -9.70 8.58 -0.23
C THR A 8 -10.47 7.27 -0.19
N GLU A 9 -11.02 6.84 -1.32
CA GLU A 9 -11.61 5.51 -1.48
C GLU A 9 -10.50 4.52 -1.82
N CYS A 10 -10.32 3.49 -1.01
CA CYS A 10 -9.23 2.53 -1.12
C CYS A 10 -9.77 1.17 -1.52
N THR A 11 -9.18 0.57 -2.55
CA THR A 11 -9.40 -0.84 -2.94
C THR A 11 -8.07 -1.58 -2.94
N ILE A 12 -7.94 -2.58 -2.09
CA ILE A 12 -6.71 -3.36 -1.90
C ILE A 12 -6.98 -4.82 -2.24
N THR A 13 -6.27 -5.37 -3.23
CA THR A 13 -6.41 -6.76 -3.65
C THR A 13 -5.18 -7.58 -3.24
N ASN A 14 -5.42 -8.68 -2.52
CA ASN A 14 -4.38 -9.57 -2.06
C ASN A 14 -4.24 -10.80 -2.96
N GLY A 15 -3.14 -10.89 -3.71
CA GLY A 15 -2.72 -12.09 -4.43
C GLY A 15 -1.36 -12.63 -3.95
N ALA A 16 -0.94 -12.31 -2.72
CA ALA A 16 0.40 -12.58 -2.20
C ALA A 16 0.62 -14.02 -1.71
N GLY A 17 -0.39 -14.89 -1.75
CA GLY A 17 -0.28 -16.25 -1.21
C GLY A 17 -0.27 -16.33 0.32
N GLN A 18 -0.37 -15.18 1.00
CA GLN A 18 -0.41 -14.99 2.45
C GLN A 18 -1.47 -13.95 2.78
N ASP A 19 -1.93 -13.90 4.03
CA ASP A 19 -2.84 -12.84 4.48
C ASP A 19 -2.08 -11.53 4.67
N LEU A 20 -2.73 -10.41 4.34
CA LEU A 20 -2.24 -9.08 4.67
C LEU A 20 -2.74 -8.73 6.07
N VAL A 21 -1.84 -8.33 6.96
CA VAL A 21 -2.16 -7.86 8.31
C VAL A 21 -1.74 -6.41 8.44
N LEU A 22 -2.66 -5.53 8.82
CA LEU A 22 -2.37 -4.10 8.95
C LEU A 22 -1.41 -3.86 10.13
N ALA A 23 -0.24 -3.30 9.83
CA ALA A 23 0.73 -2.87 10.84
C ALA A 23 0.61 -1.37 11.14
N LEU A 24 0.27 -0.56 10.14
CA LEU A 24 0.09 0.88 10.31
C LEU A 24 -0.94 1.42 9.34
N SER A 25 -1.80 2.31 9.83
CA SER A 25 -2.60 3.22 9.02
C SER A 25 -2.55 4.61 9.65
N ASN A 26 -2.52 5.66 8.83
CA ASN A 26 -2.63 7.03 9.35
C ASN A 26 -4.04 7.39 9.80
N TYR A 27 -5.06 6.68 9.31
CA TYR A 27 -6.46 7.01 9.56
C TYR A 27 -7.27 5.77 9.93
N GLU A 28 -8.47 5.98 10.46
CA GLU A 28 -9.36 4.88 10.84
C GLU A 28 -9.88 4.12 9.60
N THR A 29 -10.56 3.00 9.87
CA THR A 29 -11.30 2.16 8.90
C THR A 29 -10.47 1.43 7.84
N ALA A 30 -9.14 1.48 7.90
CA ALA A 30 -8.31 0.57 7.11
C ALA A 30 -8.66 -0.88 7.45
N ALA A 31 -8.69 -1.75 6.46
CA ALA A 31 -8.93 -3.17 6.69
C ALA A 31 -7.78 -3.77 7.51
N GLU A 32 -8.07 -4.28 8.72
CA GLU A 32 -7.08 -4.87 9.63
C GLU A 32 -6.47 -6.16 9.07
N ARG A 33 -7.26 -6.93 8.31
CA ARG A 33 -6.84 -8.15 7.63
C ARG A 33 -7.49 -8.25 6.26
N ILE A 34 -6.73 -8.71 5.27
CA ILE A 34 -7.23 -9.05 3.93
C ILE A 34 -6.73 -10.45 3.60
N ASN A 35 -7.64 -11.44 3.55
CA ASN A 35 -7.21 -12.82 3.34
C ASN A 35 -6.67 -13.01 1.92
N ASN A 36 -5.86 -14.04 1.73
CA ASN A 36 -5.33 -14.38 0.41
C ASN A 36 -6.45 -14.57 -0.63
N ARG A 37 -6.29 -13.95 -1.80
CA ARG A 37 -7.25 -13.89 -2.91
C ARG A 37 -8.50 -13.05 -2.65
N GLU A 38 -8.55 -12.30 -1.56
CA GLU A 38 -9.63 -11.36 -1.29
C GLU A 38 -9.28 -9.93 -1.69
N THR A 39 -10.32 -9.10 -1.78
CA THR A 39 -10.21 -7.66 -1.99
C THR A 39 -10.97 -6.96 -0.87
N ALA A 40 -10.37 -5.92 -0.30
CA ALA A 40 -11.01 -5.05 0.67
C ALA A 40 -11.24 -3.66 0.06
N THR A 41 -12.40 -3.08 0.36
CA THR A 41 -12.73 -1.70 0.01
C THR A 41 -13.08 -0.94 1.28
N PHE A 42 -12.51 0.25 1.45
CA PHE A 42 -12.74 1.11 2.61
C PHE A 42 -12.47 2.58 2.25
N THR A 43 -12.79 3.50 3.16
CA THR A 43 -12.65 4.94 2.92
C THR A 43 -11.84 5.60 4.03
N GLN A 44 -10.69 6.18 3.71
CA GLN A 44 -9.89 6.93 4.69
C GLN A 44 -10.32 8.40 4.68
N THR A 45 -10.77 8.91 5.83
CA THR A 45 -11.12 10.32 5.99
C THR A 45 -9.92 11.07 6.57
N MET A 46 -9.34 11.95 5.75
CA MET A 46 -8.19 12.77 6.09
C MET A 46 -8.64 14.15 6.58
N PRO A 47 -8.17 14.61 7.75
CA PRO A 47 -8.35 16.00 8.15
C PRO A 47 -7.67 16.93 7.13
N ALA A 48 -8.28 18.08 6.85
CA ALA A 48 -7.87 19.05 5.81
C ALA A 48 -6.41 19.52 5.87
N ILE A 49 -5.79 19.40 7.05
CA ILE A 49 -4.41 19.84 7.34
C ILE A 49 -3.36 18.82 6.92
N TYR A 50 -3.75 17.58 6.61
CA TYR A 50 -2.83 16.52 6.18
C TYR A 50 -2.75 16.47 4.66
N LEU A 51 -1.54 16.18 4.16
CA LEU A 51 -1.23 16.18 2.72
C LEU A 51 -1.10 14.75 2.16
N ASN A 52 -1.06 13.73 3.02
CA ASN A 52 -0.70 12.38 2.63
C ASN A 52 -1.27 11.33 3.57
N GLY A 53 -1.40 10.12 3.06
CA GLY A 53 -1.80 8.93 3.79
C GLY A 53 -0.85 7.76 3.52
N ALA A 54 -0.85 6.82 4.43
CA ALA A 54 -0.03 5.63 4.36
C ALA A 54 -0.76 4.43 4.97
N LEU A 55 -0.58 3.30 4.32
CA LEU A 55 -0.91 1.97 4.81
C LEU A 55 0.35 1.12 4.80
N VAL A 56 0.57 0.35 5.86
CA VAL A 56 1.62 -0.65 5.93
C VAL A 56 0.97 -1.98 6.27
N TYR A 57 1.09 -2.94 5.37
CA TYR A 57 0.65 -4.32 5.55
C TYR A 57 1.85 -5.23 5.72
N GLU A 58 1.82 -6.08 6.74
CA GLU A 58 2.67 -7.27 6.80
C GLU A 58 2.11 -8.35 5.89
N VAL A 59 2.97 -8.95 5.09
CA VAL A 59 2.63 -10.03 4.16
C VAL A 59 3.21 -11.31 4.74
N GLY A 60 2.38 -12.00 5.53
CA GLY A 60 2.85 -13.09 6.38
C GLY A 60 4.02 -12.65 7.27
N HIS A 61 5.10 -13.43 7.28
CA HIS A 61 6.34 -13.11 7.98
C HIS A 61 7.50 -12.74 7.04
N SER A 62 7.21 -12.41 5.77
CA SER A 62 8.24 -12.20 4.75
C SER A 62 8.59 -10.72 4.59
N LEU A 63 7.59 -9.85 4.40
CA LEU A 63 7.82 -8.46 4.02
C LEU A 63 6.75 -7.50 4.57
N ARG A 64 7.10 -6.22 4.58
CA ARG A 64 6.18 -5.10 4.76
C ARG A 64 5.91 -4.44 3.41
N TRP A 65 4.64 -4.32 3.07
CA TRP A 65 4.16 -3.64 1.88
C TRP A 65 3.56 -2.28 2.27
N ILE A 66 4.12 -1.21 1.71
CA ILE A 66 3.75 0.18 1.97
C ILE A 66 2.97 0.69 0.76
N ILE A 67 1.83 1.32 1.03
CA ILE A 67 1.08 2.12 0.07
C ILE A 67 1.00 3.53 0.63
N PHE A 68 1.56 4.50 -0.08
CA PHE A 68 1.62 5.89 0.33
C PHE A 68 1.00 6.76 -0.77
N TRP A 69 0.14 7.70 -0.40
CA TRP A 69 -0.50 8.59 -1.36
C TRP A 69 -0.61 10.01 -0.82
N THR A 70 -0.90 10.93 -1.72
CA THR A 70 -1.05 12.36 -1.42
C THR A 70 -2.38 12.91 -1.94
N THR A 71 -2.79 14.05 -1.40
CA THR A 71 -4.03 14.73 -1.79
C THR A 71 -3.98 15.29 -3.22
N ASP A 72 -2.80 15.43 -3.81
CA ASP A 72 -2.58 15.84 -5.20
C ASP A 72 -2.49 14.66 -6.19
N ASN A 73 -3.08 13.51 -5.83
CA ASN A 73 -3.13 12.30 -6.67
C ASN A 73 -1.75 11.75 -7.06
N GLN A 74 -0.79 11.79 -6.13
CA GLN A 74 0.43 11.02 -6.26
C GLN A 74 0.34 9.75 -5.42
N VAL A 75 0.98 8.68 -5.87
CA VAL A 75 1.03 7.41 -5.16
C VAL A 75 2.41 6.76 -5.27
N SER A 76 2.79 6.07 -4.21
CA SER A 76 3.99 5.26 -4.11
C SER A 76 3.64 3.93 -3.48
N THR A 77 4.14 2.84 -4.07
CA THR A 77 4.20 1.53 -3.42
C THR A 77 5.65 1.13 -3.24
N LYS A 78 5.98 0.54 -2.08
CA LYS A 78 7.28 -0.08 -1.82
C LYS A 78 7.13 -1.30 -0.93
N MET A 79 8.03 -2.27 -1.09
CA MET A 79 8.15 -3.44 -0.23
C MET A 79 9.54 -3.47 0.41
N PHE A 80 9.60 -3.86 1.67
CA PHE A 80 10.83 -4.05 2.43
C PHE A 80 10.76 -5.40 3.15
N GLN A 81 11.90 -6.07 3.36
CA GLN A 81 11.91 -7.30 4.15
C GLN A 81 11.37 -7.02 5.56
N ILE A 82 10.72 -8.00 6.19
CA ILE A 82 10.01 -7.81 7.46
C ILE A 82 10.93 -7.23 8.55
N ASN A 83 12.22 -7.57 8.54
CA ASN A 83 13.21 -7.15 9.53
C ASN A 83 13.98 -5.87 9.13
N ASP A 84 13.83 -5.39 7.89
CA ASP A 84 14.56 -4.22 7.41
C ASP A 84 13.83 -2.92 7.79
N PRO A 85 14.51 -1.87 8.24
CA PRO A 85 13.85 -0.60 8.53
C PRO A 85 13.16 -0.06 7.27
N ILE A 86 11.97 0.53 7.44
CA ILE A 86 11.28 1.21 6.33
C ILE A 86 12.06 2.49 6.01
N ASP A 87 12.61 2.56 4.81
CA ASP A 87 13.20 3.78 4.27
C ASP A 87 12.09 4.66 3.67
N TRP A 88 11.53 5.54 4.49
CA TRP A 88 10.51 6.50 4.06
C TRP A 88 11.01 7.48 2.99
N GLY A 89 12.32 7.70 2.89
CA GLY A 89 12.91 8.49 1.81
C GLY A 89 12.72 7.81 0.46
N GLN A 90 12.95 6.50 0.39
CA GLN A 90 12.67 5.72 -0.82
C GLN A 90 11.18 5.69 -1.16
N VAL A 91 10.30 5.60 -0.16
CA VAL A 91 8.84 5.65 -0.37
C VAL A 91 8.44 6.99 -1.00
N ALA A 92 8.88 8.10 -0.41
CA ALA A 92 8.55 9.44 -0.90
C ALA A 92 9.15 9.72 -2.30
N ASN A 93 10.40 9.30 -2.53
CA ASN A 93 11.07 9.49 -3.82
C ASN A 93 10.45 8.64 -4.95
N ASN A 94 9.63 7.62 -4.62
CA ASN A 94 8.92 6.80 -5.59
C ASN A 94 7.47 7.28 -5.84
N LEU A 95 7.09 8.46 -5.34
CA LEU A 95 5.81 9.08 -5.68
C LEU A 95 5.69 9.30 -7.20
N ARG A 96 4.57 8.84 -7.77
CA ARG A 96 4.20 9.00 -9.18
C ARG A 96 2.88 9.74 -9.28
N HIS A 97 2.81 10.71 -10.19
CA HIS A 97 1.58 11.40 -10.56
C HIS A 97 1.10 10.91 -11.93
N GLY A 98 -0.19 10.61 -12.07
CA GLY A 98 -0.79 10.18 -13.35
C GLY A 98 -0.31 8.83 -13.91
N HIS A 99 0.49 8.10 -13.12
CA HIS A 99 1.03 6.81 -13.49
C HIS A 99 0.96 5.84 -12.31
N ARG A 100 0.93 4.56 -12.63
CA ARG A 100 1.02 3.47 -11.66
C ARG A 100 2.41 3.44 -11.03
N SER A 101 2.47 3.41 -9.70
CA SER A 101 3.69 3.09 -8.95
C SER A 101 3.81 1.57 -8.86
N GLU A 102 5.02 1.03 -8.99
CA GLU A 102 5.29 -0.40 -8.97
C GLU A 102 6.52 -0.70 -8.12
N ASP A 103 6.55 -1.88 -7.51
CA ASP A 103 7.73 -2.40 -6.83
C ASP A 103 7.81 -3.92 -6.95
N ARG A 104 9.02 -4.46 -6.86
CA ARG A 104 9.28 -5.90 -6.89
C ARG A 104 10.40 -6.26 -5.93
N ILE A 105 10.21 -7.36 -5.20
CA ILE A 105 11.21 -7.89 -4.27
C ILE A 105 11.13 -9.41 -4.22
N THR A 106 12.26 -10.08 -4.03
CA THR A 106 12.31 -11.51 -3.72
C THR A 106 12.56 -11.68 -2.24
N ASP A 107 11.76 -12.50 -1.56
CA ASP A 107 11.98 -12.81 -0.15
C ASP A 107 13.15 -13.79 0.04
N THR A 108 13.55 -14.01 1.29
CA THR A 108 14.65 -14.93 1.62
C THR A 108 14.34 -16.39 1.30
N ALA A 109 13.07 -16.74 1.08
CA ALA A 109 12.63 -18.09 0.71
C ALA A 109 12.58 -18.29 -0.82
N GLY A 110 12.91 -17.27 -1.62
CA GLY A 110 12.90 -17.33 -3.08
C GLY A 110 11.52 -17.11 -3.70
N THR A 111 10.59 -16.49 -2.99
CA THR A 111 9.30 -16.06 -3.54
C THR A 111 9.42 -14.64 -4.07
N GLU A 112 9.06 -14.41 -5.34
CA GLU A 112 9.00 -13.06 -5.91
C GLU A 112 7.64 -12.43 -5.60
N TYR A 113 7.66 -11.22 -5.05
CA TYR A 113 6.50 -10.38 -4.86
C TYR A 113 6.56 -9.20 -5.82
N SER A 114 5.45 -8.93 -6.50
CA SER A 114 5.25 -7.75 -7.33
C SER A 114 4.03 -6.98 -6.81
N ALA A 115 4.20 -5.69 -6.58
CA ALA A 115 3.13 -4.83 -6.11
C ALA A 115 2.97 -3.59 -7.00
N TRP A 116 1.76 -3.04 -7.01
CA TRP A 116 1.50 -1.76 -7.66
C TRP A 116 0.42 -0.96 -6.95
N ALA A 117 0.43 0.35 -7.15
CA ALA A 117 -0.63 1.23 -6.69
C ALA A 117 -0.90 2.35 -7.72
N SER A 118 -2.16 2.76 -7.84
CA SER A 118 -2.61 3.88 -8.65
C SER A 118 -3.61 4.72 -7.87
N ILE A 119 -3.59 6.04 -8.08
CA ILE A 119 -4.60 6.94 -7.52
C ILE A 119 -5.10 7.92 -8.59
N GLU A 120 -6.41 8.08 -8.69
CA GLU A 120 -7.04 9.06 -9.57
C GLU A 120 -8.27 9.64 -8.88
N GLY A 121 -8.38 10.96 -8.80
CA GLY A 121 -9.52 11.61 -8.15
C GLY A 121 -9.75 11.16 -6.70
N GLN A 122 -8.68 10.86 -5.96
CA GLN A 122 -8.72 10.26 -4.62
C GLN A 122 -9.37 8.85 -4.54
N VAL A 123 -9.36 8.12 -5.65
CA VAL A 123 -9.66 6.68 -5.69
C VAL A 123 -8.35 5.93 -5.81
N LEU A 124 -7.92 5.30 -4.72
CA LEU A 124 -6.71 4.50 -4.60
C LEU A 124 -7.02 3.03 -4.90
N THR A 125 -6.29 2.42 -5.82
CA THR A 125 -6.31 0.98 -6.05
C THR A 125 -4.90 0.43 -5.87
N ALA A 126 -4.75 -0.65 -5.10
CA ALA A 126 -3.46 -1.26 -4.85
C ALA A 126 -3.49 -2.80 -4.92
N ASN A 127 -2.47 -3.26 -5.63
CA ASN A 127 -2.06 -4.60 -5.99
C ASN A 127 -0.91 -5.24 -5.21
N ILE A 128 -1.03 -6.48 -4.72
CA ILE A 128 0.16 -7.33 -4.49
C ILE A 128 -0.05 -8.76 -5.01
N HIS A 129 0.97 -9.33 -5.63
CA HIS A 129 0.98 -10.69 -6.12
C HIS A 129 2.29 -11.39 -5.80
N ALA A 130 2.22 -12.69 -5.48
CA ALA A 130 3.38 -13.55 -5.33
C ALA A 130 3.46 -14.55 -6.48
N SER A 131 4.66 -14.72 -7.04
CA SER A 131 4.98 -15.72 -8.04
C SER A 131 6.20 -16.53 -7.61
N PRO A 132 6.20 -17.87 -7.81
CA PRO A 132 7.39 -18.67 -7.60
C PRO A 132 8.48 -18.24 -8.58
N VAL A 133 9.72 -18.09 -8.12
CA VAL A 133 10.87 -17.87 -9.01
C VAL A 133 11.09 -19.15 -9.83
N PRO A 134 11.09 -19.09 -11.18
CA PRO A 134 11.39 -20.26 -11.98
C PRO A 134 12.82 -20.74 -11.71
N ASN A 135 12.99 -22.04 -11.42
CA ASN A 135 14.30 -22.70 -11.36
C ASN A 135 14.99 -22.74 -12.73
#